data_AF-Q62W65-F1
#
_entry.id   AF-Q62W65-F1
#
_cell.length_a   1.000
_cell.length_b   1.000
_cell.length_c   1.000
_cell.angle_alpha   90.00
_cell.angle_beta   90.00
_cell.angle_gamma   90.00
#
_symmetry.space_group_name_H-M   'P 1'
#
loop_
_entity.id
_entity.type
_entity.pdbx_description
1 polymer ?
#
loop_
_entity_poly.entity_id
_entity_poly.type
_entity_poly.pdbx_seq_one_letter_code
_entity_poly.pdbx_strand_id
1 'polypeptide(L)'
;MDMQGMGCVVLPRLPFKDERDEIIYDHLFKRAEYRQGKELDIGQTIIKITHLAERFNWSAVQIKYSLDRMARQGYLKIDRLPQKRGFIVTIVNYAEYTRFENYKKKKAPVSDPTEGKEEDKNMKTNPFQFFEDEGFGLLSSFLADMLKGLIDDYGEEKVLDAMKEAVKRNARNMAYVQRLLQSNELKSKEWGNDYQAKKARKQSDQYKHGISKGDAKPSGKISPLFGPGRIRRKG
;
A
#
# COMPACT_ATOMS: atom_id res chain seq x y z
N MET A 1 -24.15 -36.51 -15.90
CA MET A 1 -22.68 -36.46 -15.79
C MET A 1 -22.35 -36.67 -14.32
N ASP A 2 -21.76 -37.81 -13.95
CA ASP A 2 -21.29 -38.02 -12.58
C ASP A 2 -20.12 -37.06 -12.31
N MET A 3 -20.29 -36.17 -11.34
CA MET A 3 -19.27 -35.20 -10.92
C MET A 3 -18.25 -35.79 -9.93
N GLN A 4 -18.36 -37.08 -9.61
CA GLN A 4 -17.42 -37.77 -8.72
C GLN A 4 -16.06 -37.90 -9.43
N GLY A 5 -15.05 -37.22 -8.89
CA GLY A 5 -13.69 -37.21 -9.46
C GLY A 5 -13.30 -35.95 -10.25
N MET A 6 -14.14 -34.90 -10.28
CA MET A 6 -13.71 -33.58 -10.75
C MET A 6 -12.69 -32.98 -9.76
N GLY A 7 -11.41 -33.25 -10.00
CA GLY A 7 -10.31 -32.68 -9.21
C GLY A 7 -10.12 -31.18 -9.49
N CYS A 8 -9.52 -30.48 -8.53
CA CYS A 8 -9.03 -29.11 -8.73
C CYS A 8 -7.55 -29.13 -9.11
N VAL A 9 -7.13 -28.13 -9.91
CA VAL A 9 -5.73 -27.85 -10.20
C VAL A 9 -5.42 -26.49 -9.58
N VAL A 10 -4.43 -26.44 -8.69
CA VAL A 10 -3.96 -25.17 -8.14
C VAL A 10 -2.88 -24.63 -9.07
N LEU A 11 -3.09 -23.43 -9.60
CA LEU A 11 -2.17 -22.78 -10.53
C LEU A 11 -1.21 -21.87 -9.75
N PRO A 12 0.10 -21.94 -10.03
CA PRO A 12 1.06 -21.03 -9.44
C PRO A 12 0.89 -19.63 -10.04
N ARG A 13 0.95 -18.59 -9.18
CA ARG A 13 0.91 -17.18 -9.61
C ARG A 13 2.31 -16.71 -10.01
N LEU A 14 2.70 -17.02 -11.23
CA LEU A 14 4.01 -16.63 -11.76
C LEU A 14 3.98 -15.20 -12.31
N PRO A 15 5.08 -14.42 -12.17
CA PRO A 15 5.12 -13.02 -12.58
C PRO A 15 5.34 -12.87 -14.10
N PHE A 16 4.39 -13.33 -14.90
CA PHE A 16 4.41 -13.14 -16.35
C PHE A 16 4.21 -11.67 -16.69
N LYS A 17 5.02 -11.17 -17.64
CA LYS A 17 4.88 -9.80 -18.16
C LYS A 17 3.88 -9.70 -19.31
N ASP A 18 3.68 -10.81 -20.04
CA ASP A 18 2.82 -10.90 -21.22
C ASP A 18 1.70 -11.88 -20.91
N GLU A 19 0.46 -11.44 -21.04
CA GLU A 19 -0.74 -12.23 -20.76
C GLU A 19 -0.80 -13.51 -21.62
N ARG A 20 -0.24 -13.48 -22.83
CA ARG A 20 -0.20 -14.69 -23.69
C ARG A 20 0.65 -15.78 -23.08
N ASP A 21 1.76 -15.42 -22.42
CA ASP A 21 2.63 -16.40 -21.78
C ASP A 21 1.92 -17.06 -20.61
N GLU A 22 1.23 -16.26 -19.79
CA GLU A 22 0.42 -16.76 -18.69
C GLU A 22 -0.65 -17.73 -19.18
N ILE A 23 -1.44 -17.33 -20.19
CA ILE A 23 -2.51 -18.18 -20.74
C ILE A 23 -1.96 -19.49 -21.31
N ILE A 24 -0.85 -19.43 -22.06
CA ILE A 24 -0.22 -20.63 -22.63
C ILE A 24 0.32 -21.49 -21.49
N TYR A 25 1.02 -20.91 -20.53
CA TYR A 25 1.58 -21.62 -19.39
C TYR A 25 0.49 -22.34 -18.59
N ASP A 26 -0.58 -21.63 -18.22
CA ASP A 26 -1.73 -22.18 -17.51
C ASP A 26 -2.35 -23.37 -18.25
N HIS A 27 -2.44 -23.24 -19.58
CA HIS A 27 -2.96 -24.30 -20.41
C HIS A 27 -2.06 -25.54 -20.40
N LEU A 28 -0.75 -25.34 -20.52
CA LEU A 28 0.24 -26.41 -20.46
C LEU A 28 0.24 -27.07 -19.08
N PHE A 29 0.16 -26.27 -18.02
CA PHE A 29 0.11 -26.73 -16.63
C PHE A 29 -1.09 -27.63 -16.36
N LYS A 30 -2.28 -27.22 -16.82
CA LYS A 30 -3.50 -28.02 -16.69
C LYS A 30 -3.44 -29.34 -17.47
N ARG A 31 -2.66 -29.38 -18.56
CA ARG A 31 -2.53 -30.57 -19.43
C ARG A 31 -1.34 -31.46 -19.10
N ALA A 32 -0.43 -30.99 -18.24
CA ALA A 32 0.72 -31.76 -17.83
C ALA A 32 0.29 -32.98 -17.02
N GLU A 33 1.01 -34.09 -17.22
CA GLU A 33 0.70 -35.33 -16.54
C GLU A 33 1.01 -35.22 -15.05
N TYR A 34 0.05 -35.61 -14.22
CA TYR A 34 0.16 -35.54 -12.76
C TYR A 34 0.30 -36.93 -12.12
N ARG A 35 0.08 -38.00 -12.88
CA ARG A 35 0.15 -39.39 -12.40
C ARG A 35 1.48 -40.01 -12.82
N GLN A 36 2.12 -40.70 -11.88
CA GLN A 36 3.30 -41.52 -12.17
C GLN A 36 2.87 -42.77 -12.97
N GLY A 37 3.67 -43.18 -13.98
CA GLY A 37 3.48 -44.44 -14.70
C GLY A 37 2.77 -44.37 -16.05
N LYS A 38 2.76 -43.21 -16.72
CA LYS A 38 2.31 -43.06 -18.12
C LYS A 38 3.51 -42.95 -19.07
N GLU A 39 3.25 -42.86 -20.38
CA GLU A 39 4.26 -42.60 -21.42
C GLU A 39 5.08 -41.30 -21.22
N LEU A 40 4.61 -40.41 -20.33
CA LEU A 40 5.21 -39.12 -20.03
C LEU A 40 5.51 -39.02 -18.53
N ASP A 41 6.60 -38.33 -18.19
CA ASP A 41 6.94 -38.05 -16.81
C ASP A 41 5.99 -37.00 -16.21
N ILE A 42 5.96 -36.95 -14.89
CA ILE A 42 5.18 -35.96 -14.14
C ILE A 42 5.61 -34.55 -14.55
N GLY A 43 4.64 -33.69 -14.86
CA GLY A 43 4.88 -32.32 -15.31
C GLY A 43 5.16 -32.19 -16.81
N GLN A 44 5.13 -33.29 -17.58
CA GLN A 44 5.30 -33.25 -19.03
C GLN A 44 3.97 -33.25 -19.78
N THR A 45 3.98 -32.60 -20.94
CA THR A 45 2.85 -32.65 -21.90
C THR A 45 3.36 -32.60 -23.33
N ILE A 46 2.64 -33.26 -24.25
CA ILE A 46 2.94 -33.20 -25.68
C ILE A 46 2.08 -32.10 -26.31
N ILE A 47 2.73 -31.22 -27.05
CA ILE A 47 2.07 -30.16 -27.79
C ILE A 47 2.47 -30.14 -29.26
N LYS A 48 1.57 -29.57 -30.06
CA LYS A 48 1.83 -29.14 -31.42
C LYS A 48 1.50 -27.66 -31.50
N ILE A 49 2.42 -26.88 -32.06
CA ILE A 49 2.27 -25.43 -32.18
C ILE A 49 1.02 -25.05 -32.98
N THR A 50 0.69 -25.82 -34.02
CA THR A 50 -0.52 -25.60 -34.85
C THR A 50 -1.81 -25.70 -34.03
N HIS A 51 -1.93 -26.73 -33.18
CA HIS A 51 -3.11 -26.91 -32.35
C HIS A 51 -3.25 -25.81 -31.29
N LEU A 52 -2.15 -25.29 -30.75
CA LEU A 52 -2.18 -24.16 -29.83
C LEU A 52 -2.58 -22.87 -30.55
N ALA A 53 -2.03 -22.63 -31.74
CA ALA A 53 -2.37 -21.48 -32.58
C ALA A 53 -3.88 -21.44 -32.91
N GLU A 54 -4.44 -22.56 -33.34
CA GLU A 54 -5.88 -22.71 -33.60
C GLU A 54 -6.71 -22.49 -32.32
N ARG A 55 -6.29 -23.08 -31.20
CA ARG A 55 -7.03 -23.01 -29.93
C ARG A 55 -7.14 -21.59 -29.38
N PHE A 56 -6.04 -20.84 -29.42
CA PHE A 56 -5.96 -19.50 -28.85
C PHE A 56 -6.18 -18.39 -29.88
N ASN A 57 -6.41 -18.76 -31.15
CA ASN A 57 -6.52 -17.82 -32.26
C ASN A 57 -5.32 -16.86 -32.36
N TRP A 58 -4.12 -17.42 -32.21
CA TRP A 58 -2.85 -16.70 -32.34
C TRP A 58 -2.01 -17.32 -33.46
N SER A 59 -1.09 -16.55 -34.03
CA SER A 59 -0.20 -17.09 -35.05
C SER A 59 0.78 -18.10 -34.45
N ALA A 60 1.16 -19.12 -35.23
CA ALA A 60 2.16 -20.10 -34.82
C ALA A 60 3.49 -19.44 -34.41
N VAL A 61 3.82 -18.29 -35.01
CA VAL A 61 5.00 -17.48 -34.68
C VAL A 61 4.87 -16.87 -33.28
N GLN A 62 3.70 -16.32 -32.93
CA GLN A 62 3.45 -15.77 -31.59
C GLN A 62 3.53 -16.87 -30.52
N ILE A 63 2.89 -18.01 -30.77
CA ILE A 63 2.97 -19.18 -29.86
C ILE A 63 4.42 -19.59 -29.65
N LYS A 64 5.19 -19.74 -30.74
CA LYS A 64 6.59 -20.12 -30.66
C LYS A 64 7.42 -19.09 -29.89
N TYR A 65 7.23 -17.80 -30.15
CA TYR A 65 7.93 -16.73 -29.45
C TYR A 65 7.66 -16.77 -27.93
N SER A 66 6.40 -16.96 -27.54
CA SER A 66 5.99 -17.14 -26.14
C SER A 66 6.66 -18.34 -25.50
N LEU A 67 6.63 -19.50 -26.17
CA LEU A 67 7.29 -20.73 -25.69
C LEU A 67 8.80 -20.55 -25.54
N ASP A 68 9.47 -19.97 -26.52
CA ASP A 68 10.91 -19.70 -26.49
C ASP A 68 11.29 -18.70 -25.38
N ARG A 69 10.43 -17.70 -25.13
CA ARG A 69 10.60 -16.70 -24.07
C ARG A 69 10.45 -17.34 -22.69
N MET A 70 9.42 -18.15 -22.48
CA MET A 70 9.21 -18.87 -21.23
C MET A 70 10.31 -19.90 -20.95
N ALA A 71 10.83 -20.55 -22.00
CA ALA A 71 11.97 -21.45 -21.89
C ALA A 71 13.24 -20.71 -21.42
N ARG A 72 13.52 -19.55 -22.01
CA ARG A 72 14.65 -18.69 -21.60
C ARG A 72 14.53 -18.19 -20.17
N GLN A 73 13.32 -17.95 -19.69
CA GLN A 73 13.04 -17.50 -18.33
C GLN A 73 13.05 -18.63 -17.30
N GLY A 74 13.18 -19.89 -17.73
CA GLY A 74 13.24 -21.04 -16.84
C GLY A 74 11.89 -21.52 -16.34
N TYR A 75 10.77 -21.14 -16.96
CA TYR A 75 9.45 -21.64 -16.61
C TYR A 75 9.19 -23.05 -17.14
N LEU A 76 9.77 -23.39 -18.29
CA LEU A 76 9.56 -24.66 -18.97
C LEU A 76 10.80 -25.08 -19.76
N LYS A 77 10.87 -26.36 -20.11
CA LYS A 77 11.84 -26.93 -21.07
C LYS A 77 11.09 -27.51 -22.25
N ILE A 78 11.66 -27.40 -23.45
CA ILE A 78 11.03 -27.83 -24.70
C ILE A 78 11.96 -28.77 -25.44
N ASP A 79 11.51 -29.99 -25.64
CA ASP A 79 12.22 -31.03 -26.38
C ASP A 79 11.42 -31.45 -27.62
N ARG A 80 12.11 -31.75 -28.72
CA ARG A 80 11.47 -32.18 -29.96
C ARG A 80 11.25 -33.69 -29.94
N LEU A 81 10.04 -34.13 -30.26
CA LEU A 81 9.80 -35.56 -30.46
C LEU A 81 10.23 -35.99 -31.87
N PRO A 82 10.68 -37.24 -32.01
CA PRO A 82 10.89 -37.83 -33.33
C PRO A 82 9.57 -37.94 -34.11
N GLN A 83 9.68 -38.20 -35.42
CA GLN A 83 8.55 -38.51 -36.30
C GLN A 83 7.48 -37.39 -36.40
N LYS A 84 7.86 -36.11 -36.25
CA LYS A 84 6.94 -34.95 -36.33
C LYS A 84 5.76 -35.03 -35.33
N ARG A 85 5.93 -35.75 -34.20
CA ARG A 85 4.89 -35.92 -33.19
C ARG A 85 4.60 -34.63 -32.39
N GLY A 86 5.52 -33.67 -32.41
CA GLY A 86 5.38 -32.36 -31.78
C GLY A 86 6.55 -32.05 -30.86
N PHE A 87 6.26 -31.39 -29.75
CA PHE A 87 7.20 -31.04 -28.70
C PHE A 87 6.74 -31.63 -27.36
N ILE A 88 7.67 -32.13 -26.56
CA ILE A 88 7.48 -32.42 -25.14
C ILE A 88 7.82 -31.12 -24.43
N VAL A 89 6.86 -30.62 -23.66
CA VAL A 89 7.08 -29.51 -22.75
C VAL A 89 7.13 -30.05 -21.34
N THR A 90 8.23 -29.78 -20.65
CA THR A 90 8.41 -30.10 -19.23
C THR A 90 8.26 -28.83 -18.42
N ILE A 91 7.32 -28.81 -17.48
CA ILE A 91 7.11 -27.67 -16.59
C ILE A 91 8.11 -27.73 -15.45
N VAL A 92 8.85 -26.64 -15.26
CA VAL A 92 9.83 -26.54 -14.18
C VAL A 92 9.09 -26.44 -12.84
N ASN A 93 9.58 -27.16 -11.83
CA ASN A 93 9.02 -27.19 -10.47
C ASN A 93 7.54 -27.65 -10.37
N TYR A 94 7.04 -28.41 -11.36
CA TYR A 94 5.66 -28.90 -11.38
C TYR A 94 5.23 -29.64 -10.09
N ALA A 95 6.11 -30.52 -9.60
CA ALA A 95 5.85 -31.28 -8.38
C ALA A 95 5.76 -30.38 -7.13
N GLU A 96 6.47 -29.25 -7.10
CA GLU A 96 6.38 -28.31 -5.99
C GLU A 96 5.05 -27.54 -5.99
N TYR A 97 4.57 -27.16 -7.19
CA TYR A 97 3.31 -26.44 -7.34
C TYR A 97 2.07 -27.29 -7.03
N THR A 98 2.15 -28.60 -7.30
CA THR A 98 1.04 -29.53 -7.05
C THR A 98 0.98 -30.04 -5.61
N ARG A 99 2.07 -29.94 -4.82
CA ARG A 99 2.09 -30.36 -3.41
C ARG A 99 1.24 -29.44 -2.54
N PHE A 100 0.11 -29.97 -2.06
CA PHE A 100 -0.77 -29.27 -1.12
C PHE A 100 -0.13 -28.96 0.24
N GLU A 101 0.97 -29.62 0.59
CA GLU A 101 1.73 -29.38 1.82
C GLU A 101 2.21 -27.93 1.93
N ASN A 102 2.46 -27.27 0.79
CA ASN A 102 2.85 -25.86 0.74
C ASN A 102 1.73 -24.93 1.25
N TYR A 103 0.46 -25.26 1.02
CA TYR A 103 -0.69 -24.51 1.53
C TYR A 103 -1.05 -24.88 2.97
N LYS A 104 -0.56 -26.02 3.48
CA LYS A 104 -0.69 -26.44 4.88
C LYS A 104 0.40 -25.86 5.79
N LYS A 105 1.32 -25.04 5.27
CA LYS A 105 2.21 -24.26 6.13
C LYS A 105 1.34 -23.47 7.10
N LYS A 106 1.34 -23.91 8.37
CA LYS A 106 0.84 -23.10 9.48
C LYS A 106 1.46 -21.72 9.29
N LYS A 107 0.63 -20.68 9.27
CA LYS A 107 1.12 -19.31 9.38
C LYS A 107 2.17 -19.32 10.51
N ALA A 108 3.46 -19.18 10.17
CA ALA A 108 4.28 -18.31 10.98
C ALA A 108 3.50 -16.99 11.01
N PRO A 109 3.30 -16.36 12.17
CA PRO A 109 2.29 -15.33 12.34
C PRO A 109 2.61 -14.13 11.44
N VAL A 110 2.08 -14.18 10.22
CA VAL A 110 1.87 -13.04 9.35
C VAL A 110 0.48 -12.57 9.75
N SER A 111 0.48 -11.52 10.56
CA SER A 111 -0.67 -10.75 10.97
C SER A 111 -1.40 -10.25 9.73
N ASP A 112 -2.52 -10.90 9.39
CA ASP A 112 -3.55 -10.33 8.53
C ASP A 112 -4.31 -9.23 9.31
N PRO A 113 -4.92 -8.25 8.60
CA PRO A 113 -5.50 -7.07 9.20
C PRO A 113 -6.78 -7.40 9.99
N THR A 114 -6.66 -7.48 11.31
CA THR A 114 -7.81 -7.44 12.21
C THR A 114 -8.10 -6.01 12.61
N GLU A 115 -9.23 -5.53 12.12
CA GLU A 115 -10.08 -4.54 12.75
C GLU A 115 -10.14 -4.78 14.27
N GLY A 116 -9.78 -3.76 15.03
CA GLY A 116 -10.05 -3.63 16.47
C GLY A 116 -9.38 -4.65 17.40
N LYS A 117 -8.17 -4.35 17.87
CA LYS A 117 -7.85 -4.29 19.31
C LYS A 117 -6.45 -3.72 19.54
N GLU A 118 -6.45 -2.64 20.32
CA GLU A 118 -5.32 -1.98 20.95
C GLU A 118 -4.53 -3.00 21.77
N GLU A 119 -3.27 -3.29 21.42
CA GLU A 119 -2.25 -3.68 22.40
C GLU A 119 -0.87 -3.19 21.94
N ASP A 120 -0.34 -2.25 22.71
CA ASP A 120 0.98 -1.65 22.61
C ASP A 120 2.09 -2.71 22.57
N LYS A 121 2.60 -3.01 21.38
CA LYS A 121 3.94 -3.56 21.24
C LYS A 121 4.86 -2.47 20.75
N ASN A 122 5.47 -1.81 21.73
CA ASN A 122 6.64 -0.96 21.62
C ASN A 122 7.85 -1.75 21.10
N MET A 123 7.75 -2.26 19.88
CA MET A 123 8.94 -2.50 19.07
C MET A 123 9.30 -1.12 18.54
N LYS A 124 10.47 -0.62 18.93
CA LYS A 124 11.06 0.60 18.36
C LYS A 124 11.34 0.32 16.88
N THR A 125 10.32 0.41 16.04
CA THR A 125 10.45 0.25 14.60
C THR A 125 11.27 1.43 14.11
N ASN A 126 12.35 1.17 13.40
CA ASN A 126 13.14 2.22 12.76
C ASN A 126 12.29 2.88 11.66
N PRO A 127 12.21 4.22 11.52
CA PRO A 127 11.47 4.88 10.45
C PRO A 127 11.81 4.36 9.03
N PHE A 128 13.07 3.98 8.79
CA PHE A 128 13.50 3.38 7.52
C PHE A 128 12.82 2.03 7.26
N GLN A 129 12.75 1.18 8.27
CA GLN A 129 12.08 -0.12 8.17
C GLN A 129 10.57 0.05 8.03
N PHE A 130 9.99 0.98 8.80
CA PHE A 130 8.57 1.32 8.71
C PHE A 130 8.18 1.81 7.30
N PHE A 131 9.08 2.54 6.62
CA PHE A 131 8.86 2.99 5.25
C PHE A 131 8.64 1.83 4.27
N GLU A 132 9.52 0.82 4.31
CA GLU A 132 9.48 -0.33 3.40
C GLU A 132 8.32 -1.30 3.74
N ASP A 133 8.11 -1.56 5.04
CA ASP A 133 7.10 -2.51 5.52
C ASP A 133 5.66 -2.02 5.25
N GLU A 134 5.40 -0.72 5.37
CA GLU A 134 4.05 -0.16 5.29
C GLU A 134 3.65 0.32 3.89
N GLY A 135 4.49 0.08 2.88
CA GLY A 135 4.16 0.32 1.49
C GLY A 135 4.24 1.79 1.06
N PHE A 136 5.22 2.54 1.56
CA PHE A 136 5.58 3.85 1.00
C PHE A 136 6.37 3.74 -0.33
N GLY A 137 6.77 2.52 -0.69
CA GLY A 137 7.53 2.20 -1.90
C GLY A 137 8.93 1.70 -1.57
N LEU A 138 9.77 1.58 -2.60
CA LEU A 138 11.17 1.22 -2.42
C LEU A 138 11.93 2.41 -1.83
N LEU A 139 12.73 2.17 -0.79
CA LEU A 139 13.58 3.20 -0.20
C LEU A 139 14.77 3.49 -1.13
N SER A 140 14.60 4.46 -2.03
CA SER A 140 15.70 4.95 -2.86
C SER A 140 16.70 5.76 -2.02
N SER A 141 17.95 5.88 -2.48
CA SER A 141 18.97 6.70 -1.82
C SER A 141 18.47 8.12 -1.50
N PHE A 142 17.76 8.74 -2.44
CA PHE A 142 17.20 10.08 -2.25
C PHE A 142 16.13 10.13 -1.15
N LEU A 143 15.25 9.14 -1.10
CA LEU A 143 14.22 9.06 -0.06
C LEU A 143 14.83 8.74 1.31
N ALA A 144 15.90 7.94 1.35
CA ALA A 144 16.66 7.67 2.57
C ALA A 144 17.32 8.95 3.10
N ASP A 145 17.98 9.75 2.26
CA ASP A 145 18.58 11.03 2.67
C ASP A 145 17.52 12.02 3.16
N MET A 146 16.38 12.09 2.49
CA MET A 146 15.27 12.94 2.90
C MET A 146 14.66 12.48 4.24
N LEU A 147 14.48 11.17 4.43
CA LEU A 147 13.96 10.61 5.68
C LEU A 147 14.96 10.84 6.82
N LYS A 148 16.26 10.69 6.56
CA LYS A 148 17.33 11.04 7.50
C LYS A 148 17.28 12.51 7.90
N GLY A 149 17.12 13.42 6.94
CA GLY A 149 16.97 14.85 7.24
C GLY A 149 15.77 15.15 8.15
N LEU A 150 14.62 14.50 7.90
CA LEU A 150 13.45 14.66 8.78
C LEU A 150 13.69 14.07 10.18
N ILE A 151 14.44 12.98 10.28
CA ILE A 151 14.86 12.40 11.56
C ILE A 151 15.76 13.37 12.33
N ASP A 152 16.73 13.98 11.65
CA ASP A 152 17.66 14.95 12.23
C ASP A 152 16.92 16.22 12.71
N ASP A 153 15.93 16.70 11.95
CA ASP A 153 15.18 17.92 12.25
C ASP A 153 14.10 17.74 13.34
N TYR A 154 13.31 16.66 13.27
CA TYR A 154 12.10 16.47 14.10
C TYR A 154 12.26 15.39 15.17
N GLY A 155 13.25 14.52 15.02
CA GLY A 155 13.44 13.32 15.83
C GLY A 155 12.68 12.12 15.29
N GLU A 156 13.26 10.93 15.46
CA GLU A 156 12.72 9.65 14.96
C GLU A 156 11.27 9.40 15.37
N GLU A 157 10.92 9.66 16.63
CA GLU A 157 9.59 9.40 17.19
C GLU A 157 8.49 10.19 16.46
N LYS A 158 8.74 11.48 16.19
CA LYS A 158 7.76 12.35 15.51
C LYS A 158 7.60 11.96 14.05
N VAL A 159 8.70 11.60 13.39
CA VAL A 159 8.68 11.13 12.00
C VAL A 159 7.85 9.84 11.90
N LEU A 160 8.09 8.90 12.80
CA LEU A 160 7.37 7.63 12.84
C LEU A 160 5.87 7.82 13.10
N ASP A 161 5.49 8.71 14.01
CA ASP A 161 4.07 9.04 14.26
C ASP A 161 3.42 9.69 13.04
N ALA A 162 4.10 10.61 12.36
CA ALA A 162 3.62 11.21 11.12
C ALA A 162 3.45 10.17 10.00
N MET A 163 4.37 9.21 9.89
CA MET A 163 4.25 8.11 8.94
C MET A 163 3.07 7.18 9.26
N LYS A 164 2.86 6.83 10.53
CA LYS A 164 1.66 6.08 10.96
C LYS A 164 0.36 6.80 10.60
N GLU A 165 0.30 8.12 10.78
CA GLU A 165 -0.86 8.93 10.40
C GLU A 165 -1.07 8.97 8.87
N ALA A 166 0.01 8.99 8.09
CA ALA A 166 -0.04 8.91 6.64
C ALA A 166 -0.61 7.57 6.15
N VAL A 167 -0.23 6.44 6.78
CA VAL A 167 -0.79 5.11 6.50
C VAL A 167 -2.28 5.06 6.81
N LYS A 168 -2.70 5.54 7.99
CA LYS A 168 -4.12 5.59 8.41
C LYS A 168 -4.99 6.38 7.44
N ARG A 169 -4.44 7.44 6.84
CA ARG A 169 -5.15 8.28 5.85
C ARG A 169 -4.98 7.82 4.40
N ASN A 170 -4.33 6.67 4.18
CA ASN A 170 -4.03 6.14 2.85
C ASN A 170 -3.25 7.13 1.96
N ALA A 171 -2.43 8.00 2.57
CA ALA A 171 -1.66 9.06 1.92
C ALA A 171 -0.16 8.80 2.12
N ARG A 172 0.31 7.61 1.71
CA ARG A 172 1.67 7.10 1.94
C ARG A 172 2.70 7.74 1.00
N ASN A 173 2.93 9.03 1.14
CA ASN A 173 3.98 9.75 0.42
C ASN A 173 4.71 10.73 1.34
N MET A 174 5.98 11.00 1.02
CA MET A 174 6.86 11.82 1.87
C MET A 174 6.44 13.30 1.94
N ALA A 175 5.82 13.83 0.89
CA ALA A 175 5.27 15.19 0.92
C ALA A 175 4.16 15.33 1.98
N TYR A 176 3.34 14.29 2.16
CA TYR A 176 2.31 14.23 3.18
C TYR A 176 2.90 14.14 4.59
N VAL A 177 3.93 13.31 4.78
CA VAL A 177 4.67 13.17 6.05
C VAL A 177 5.31 14.50 6.45
N GLN A 178 5.99 15.17 5.52
CA GLN A 178 6.59 16.49 5.74
C GLN A 178 5.52 17.52 6.14
N ARG A 179 4.36 17.51 5.48
CA ARG A 179 3.25 18.41 5.81
C ARG A 179 2.69 18.15 7.22
N LEU A 180 2.60 16.89 7.64
CA LEU A 180 2.18 16.54 9.01
C LEU A 180 3.16 17.08 10.04
N LEU A 181 4.46 16.87 9.82
CA LEU A 181 5.53 17.37 10.70
C LEU A 181 5.51 18.90 10.81
N GLN A 182 5.43 19.60 9.68
CA GLN A 182 5.32 21.07 9.64
C GLN A 182 4.04 21.58 10.32
N SER A 183 2.90 20.90 10.14
CA SER A 183 1.64 21.29 10.77
C SER A 183 1.68 21.14 12.30
N ASN A 184 2.38 20.11 12.79
CA ASN A 184 2.56 19.88 14.22
C ASN A 184 3.59 20.86 14.81
N GLU A 185 4.61 21.25 14.05
CA GLU A 185 5.56 22.29 14.45
C GLU A 185 4.88 23.67 14.54
N LEU A 186 4.06 24.04 13.56
CA LEU A 186 3.25 25.28 13.58
C LEU A 186 2.31 25.29 14.79
N LYS A 187 1.60 24.19 15.06
CA LYS A 187 0.75 24.05 16.25
C LYS A 187 1.54 24.15 17.56
N SER A 188 2.77 23.62 17.61
CA SER A 188 3.63 23.73 18.79
C SER A 188 4.12 25.17 19.04
N LYS A 189 4.36 25.95 17.98
CA LYS A 189 4.76 27.37 18.05
C LYS A 189 3.56 28.28 18.36
N GLU A 190 2.39 28.02 17.75
CA GLU A 190 1.13 28.71 18.05
C GLU A 190 0.69 28.46 19.50
N TRP A 191 0.73 27.20 19.95
CA TRP A 191 0.36 26.84 21.31
C TRP A 191 1.43 27.23 22.32
N GLY A 192 2.73 27.21 21.97
CA GLY A 192 3.82 27.66 22.85
C GLY A 192 3.78 29.15 23.15
N ASN A 193 3.43 29.97 22.17
CA ASN A 193 3.23 31.42 22.36
C ASN A 193 1.89 31.74 23.05
N ASP A 194 0.81 31.03 22.69
CA ASP A 194 -0.51 31.28 23.27
C ASP A 194 -0.66 30.70 24.69
N TYR A 195 0.04 29.63 25.07
CA TYR A 195 0.05 29.12 26.46
C TYR A 195 0.74 30.09 27.42
N GLN A 196 1.89 30.66 27.05
CA GLN A 196 2.59 31.67 27.85
C GLN A 196 1.73 32.94 27.98
N ALA A 197 1.09 33.39 26.89
CA ALA A 197 0.18 34.54 26.88
C ALA A 197 -1.11 34.28 27.70
N LYS A 198 -1.69 33.08 27.63
CA LYS A 198 -2.87 32.67 28.42
C LYS A 198 -2.55 32.43 29.89
N LYS A 199 -1.35 31.96 30.24
CA LYS A 199 -0.90 31.79 31.63
C LYS A 199 -0.59 33.14 32.28
N ALA A 200 -0.01 34.08 31.53
CA ALA A 200 0.19 35.46 31.98
C ALA A 200 -1.13 36.21 32.22
N ARG A 201 -2.14 36.03 31.32
CA ARG A 201 -3.49 36.60 31.51
C ARG A 201 -4.22 35.98 32.72
N LYS A 202 -4.09 34.65 32.92
CA LYS A 202 -4.70 33.97 34.08
C LYS A 202 -4.08 34.36 35.43
N GLN A 203 -2.79 34.70 35.49
CA GLN A 203 -2.17 35.20 36.71
C GLN A 203 -2.55 36.66 37.02
N SER A 204 -2.78 37.51 36.01
CA SER A 204 -3.23 38.90 36.24
C SER A 204 -4.69 39.01 36.65
N ASP A 205 -5.54 38.07 36.21
CA ASP A 205 -6.98 38.08 36.52
C ASP A 205 -7.28 37.56 37.93
N GLN A 206 -6.38 36.77 38.53
CA GLN A 206 -6.51 36.26 39.90
C GLN A 206 -6.29 37.34 40.99
N TYR A 207 -5.65 38.47 40.67
CA TYR A 207 -5.43 39.57 41.62
C TYR A 207 -6.46 40.71 41.54
N LYS A 208 -7.48 40.63 40.67
CA LYS A 208 -8.47 41.71 40.48
C LYS A 208 -9.86 41.46 41.08
N HIS A 209 -10.15 40.28 41.62
CA HIS A 209 -11.46 39.94 42.18
C HIS A 209 -11.54 40.04 43.71
N GLY A 210 -11.11 41.18 44.27
CA GLY A 210 -11.07 41.37 45.72
C GLY A 210 -11.22 42.80 46.21
N ILE A 211 -12.03 43.66 45.58
CA ILE A 211 -12.56 44.87 46.23
C ILE A 211 -14.01 45.10 45.80
N SER A 212 -14.92 44.88 46.75
CA SER A 212 -16.33 45.25 46.74
C SER A 212 -16.53 46.76 46.55
N LYS A 213 -17.48 47.16 45.68
CA LYS A 213 -18.06 48.51 45.72
C LYS A 213 -19.58 48.44 45.69
N GLY A 214 -20.16 48.78 46.84
CA GLY A 214 -21.56 49.14 46.97
C GLY A 214 -21.88 50.48 46.32
N ASP A 215 -23.14 50.57 45.90
CA ASP A 215 -24.04 51.72 45.84
C ASP A 215 -23.43 53.14 45.85
N ALA A 216 -23.57 53.82 44.71
CA ALA A 216 -23.86 55.25 44.65
C ALA A 216 -24.38 55.65 43.24
N LYS A 217 -25.68 55.95 43.14
CA LYS A 217 -26.19 57.00 42.23
C LYS A 217 -25.82 58.37 42.85
N PRO A 218 -25.74 59.53 42.13
CA PRO A 218 -26.73 59.92 41.11
C PRO A 218 -26.29 60.89 39.97
N SER A 219 -27.29 61.21 39.14
CA SER A 219 -27.58 62.54 38.56
C SER A 219 -26.82 63.03 37.32
N GLY A 220 -27.59 63.51 36.32
CA GLY A 220 -27.12 64.42 35.28
C GLY A 220 -27.81 64.27 33.93
N LYS A 221 -28.98 64.91 33.76
CA LYS A 221 -29.64 65.09 32.46
C LYS A 221 -28.87 66.11 31.60
N ILE A 222 -28.54 65.80 30.34
CA ILE A 222 -28.50 66.76 29.22
C ILE A 222 -28.79 66.00 27.92
N SER A 223 -29.69 66.51 27.08
CA SER A 223 -29.96 66.07 25.71
C SER A 223 -29.60 67.19 24.71
N PRO A 224 -29.69 66.98 23.38
CA PRO A 224 -28.60 66.74 22.43
C PRO A 224 -28.20 67.98 21.59
N LEU A 225 -27.02 67.98 20.96
CA LEU A 225 -26.67 68.93 19.90
C LEU A 225 -26.21 68.14 18.66
N PHE A 226 -27.05 68.22 17.60
CA PHE A 226 -26.85 67.70 16.24
C PHE A 226 -27.36 66.27 15.94
N GLY A 227 -28.67 66.19 15.65
CA GLY A 227 -29.29 65.26 14.71
C GLY A 227 -29.62 65.94 13.37
N PRO A 228 -30.16 65.23 12.36
CA PRO A 228 -29.59 65.11 11.01
C PRO A 228 -30.09 66.16 10.00
N GLY A 229 -29.19 66.66 9.14
CA GLY A 229 -29.52 67.55 8.03
C GLY A 229 -29.22 66.92 6.66
N ARG A 230 -30.27 66.49 5.95
CA ARG A 230 -30.24 66.29 4.49
C ARG A 230 -30.20 67.65 3.80
N ILE A 231 -29.18 67.95 2.98
CA ILE A 231 -29.33 68.89 1.86
C ILE A 231 -28.65 68.31 0.61
N ARG A 232 -29.42 68.45 -0.48
CA ARG A 232 -29.29 67.99 -1.87
C ARG A 232 -28.72 69.13 -2.73
N ARG A 233 -27.95 68.82 -3.79
CA ARG A 233 -27.78 69.59 -5.05
C ARG A 233 -27.00 68.68 -6.02
N LYS A 234 -27.58 68.17 -7.12
CA LYS A 234 -27.85 68.79 -8.43
C LYS A 234 -26.64 69.52 -9.02
N GLY A 235 -26.18 68.98 -10.15
CA GLY A 235 -25.15 69.44 -11.08
C GLY A 235 -24.97 68.31 -12.08
#